data_AF-A0A7X9BMZ4-F1
#
_entry.id   AF-A0A7X9BMZ4-F1
#
_cell.length_a   1.000
_cell.length_b   1.000
_cell.length_c   1.000
_cell.angle_alpha   90.00
_cell.angle_beta   90.00
_cell.angle_gamma   90.00
#
_symmetry.space_group_name_H-M   'P 1'
#
loop_
_entity.id
_entity.type
_entity.pdbx_description
1 polymer ?
#
loop_
_entity_poly.entity_id
_entity_poly.type
_entity_poly.pdbx_seq_one_letter_code
_entity_poly.pdbx_strand_id
1 'polypeptide(L)' 'PALAIDMAGAILDAILAHFGAVGEHVLVLETNFKHRGEEVVGDFFMLPEPGGLDTILSALGVSN' A
#
# COMPACT_ATOMS: atom_id res chain seq x y z
N PRO A 1 -13.86 5.48 -5.17
CA PRO A 1 -13.56 5.12 -3.76
C PRO A 1 -14.49 3.99 -3.34
N ALA A 2 -13.92 2.88 -2.87
CA ALA A 2 -14.67 1.76 -2.29
C ALA A 2 -14.37 1.70 -0.79
N LEU A 3 -15.34 1.26 0.00
CA LEU A 3 -15.21 1.05 1.44
C LEU A 3 -15.60 -0.40 1.73
N ALA A 4 -14.76 -1.09 2.48
CA ALA A 4 -15.04 -2.42 3.00
C ALA A 4 -14.76 -2.41 4.50
N ILE A 5 -15.61 -3.10 5.26
CA ILE A 5 -15.44 -3.31 6.70
C ILE A 5 -15.57 -4.81 6.91
N ASP A 6 -14.43 -5.45 7.13
CA ASP A 6 -14.32 -6.88 7.37
C ASP A 6 -12.99 -7.13 8.10
N MET A 7 -12.72 -8.38 8.46
CA MET A 7 -11.41 -8.80 8.92
C MET A 7 -10.34 -8.47 7.87
N ALA A 8 -9.20 -7.93 8.33
CA ALA A 8 -8.14 -7.48 7.43
C ALA A 8 -7.68 -8.55 6.43
N GLY A 9 -7.59 -9.82 6.87
CA GLY A 9 -7.23 -10.93 6.00
C GLY A 9 -8.21 -11.17 4.85
N ALA A 10 -9.52 -11.01 5.07
CA ALA A 10 -10.54 -11.17 4.04
C ALA A 10 -10.49 -10.04 3.00
N ILE A 11 -10.26 -8.80 3.45
CA ILE A 11 -10.07 -7.64 2.57
C ILE A 11 -8.80 -7.82 1.73
N LEU A 12 -7.69 -8.21 2.36
CA LEU A 12 -6.43 -8.43 1.66
C LEU A 12 -6.52 -9.59 0.68
N ASP A 13 -7.15 -10.71 1.05
CA ASP A 13 -7.34 -11.85 0.17
C ASP A 13 -8.15 -11.46 -1.09
N ALA A 14 -9.24 -10.71 -0.92
CA ALA A 14 -10.03 -10.21 -2.04
C ALA A 14 -9.22 -9.31 -2.98
N ILE A 15 -8.39 -8.41 -2.44
CA ILE A 15 -7.53 -7.52 -3.26
C ILE A 15 -6.43 -8.33 -3.96
N LEU A 16 -5.76 -9.22 -3.22
CA LEU A 16 -4.63 -10.01 -3.73
C LEU A 16 -5.05 -11.06 -4.75
N ALA A 17 -6.27 -11.59 -4.67
CA ALA A 17 -6.84 -12.47 -5.69
C ALA A 17 -6.87 -11.81 -7.08
N HIS A 18 -6.97 -10.48 -7.15
CA HIS A 18 -6.88 -9.72 -8.39
C HIS A 18 -5.44 -9.29 -8.73
N PHE A 19 -4.54 -9.27 -7.74
CA PHE A 19 -3.18 -8.74 -7.87
C PHE A 19 -2.17 -9.71 -8.52
N GLY A 20 -2.46 -11.01 -8.51
CA GLY A 20 -1.61 -12.03 -9.16
C GLY A 20 -1.36 -11.82 -10.66
N ALA A 21 -2.03 -10.86 -11.30
CA ALA A 21 -1.86 -10.50 -12.70
C ALA A 21 -1.05 -9.21 -12.95
N VAL A 22 -0.73 -8.39 -11.94
CA VAL A 22 -0.42 -6.96 -12.17
C VAL A 22 0.90 -6.45 -11.55
N GLY A 23 1.54 -7.11 -10.57
CA GLY A 23 2.80 -6.58 -10.03
C GLY A 23 3.65 -7.56 -9.22
N GLU A 24 4.97 -7.35 -9.21
CA GLU A 24 5.96 -8.18 -8.50
C GLU A 24 6.15 -7.76 -7.03
N HIS A 25 5.85 -6.50 -6.70
CA HIS A 25 6.13 -5.91 -5.38
C HIS A 25 4.96 -5.04 -4.92
N VAL A 26 4.71 -5.01 -3.61
CA VAL A 26 3.77 -4.09 -2.95
C VAL A 26 4.58 -3.17 -2.03
N LEU A 27 4.30 -1.87 -2.11
CA LEU A 27 4.87 -0.89 -1.20
C LEU A 27 3.90 -0.69 -0.02
N VAL A 28 4.37 -1.00 1.19
CA VAL A 28 3.61 -0.80 2.43
C VAL A 28 4.13 0.44 3.15
N LEU A 29 3.22 1.34 3.50
CA LEU A 29 3.52 2.60 4.20
C LEU A 29 2.69 2.66 5.48
N GLU A 30 3.35 2.57 6.64
CA GLU A 30 2.71 2.85 7.92
C GLU A 30 2.67 4.37 8.15
N THR A 31 1.50 4.88 8.52
CA THR A 31 1.28 6.29 8.83
C THR A 31 0.70 6.41 10.23
N ASN A 32 1.42 7.11 11.11
CA ASN A 32 0.91 7.47 12.43
C ASN A 32 0.27 8.87 12.37
N PHE A 33 -1.05 8.92 12.46
CA PHE A 33 -1.86 10.12 12.52
C PHE A 33 -1.95 10.61 13.96
N LYS A 34 -1.51 11.85 14.22
CA LYS A 34 -1.53 12.46 15.55
C LYS A 34 -2.46 13.66 15.60
N HIS A 35 -3.43 13.66 16.51
CA HIS A 35 -4.32 14.81 16.72
C HIS A 35 -4.69 14.97 18.19
N ARG A 36 -4.35 16.12 18.78
CA ARG A 36 -4.78 16.50 20.15
C ARG A 36 -4.53 15.42 21.24
N GLY A 37 -3.45 14.66 21.10
CA GLY A 37 -3.10 13.58 22.04
C GLY A 37 -3.70 12.22 21.70
N GLU A 38 -4.54 12.13 20.67
CA GLU A 38 -4.96 10.88 20.06
C GLU A 38 -3.98 10.47 18.96
N GLU A 39 -3.70 9.16 18.88
CA GLU A 39 -2.90 8.56 17.82
C GLU A 39 -3.67 7.44 17.15
N VAL A 40 -3.65 7.44 15.81
CA VAL A 40 -4.20 6.37 14.98
C VAL A 40 -3.11 5.91 14.04
N VAL A 41 -2.79 4.63 14.05
CA VAL A 41 -1.89 4.02 13.06
C VAL A 41 -2.74 3.51 11.91
N GLY A 42 -2.35 3.86 10.69
CA GLY A 42 -2.98 3.38 9.46
C GLY A 42 -1.94 2.89 8.47
N ASP A 43 -2.26 1.79 7.79
CA ASP A 43 -1.41 1.20 6.76
C ASP A 43 -1.94 1.53 5.36
N PHE A 44 -1.04 1.95 4.48
CA PHE A 44 -1.32 2.11 3.06
C PHE A 44 -0.58 1.04 2.26
N PHE A 45 -1.34 0.30 1.46
CA PHE A 45 -0.80 -0.67 0.51
C PHE A 45 -0.87 -0.05 -0.88
N MET A 46 0.28 0.22 -1.48
CA MET A 46 0.40 0.71 -2.85
C MET A 46 0.84 -0.46 -3.74
N LEU A 47 0.06 -0.67 -4.79
CA LEU A 47 0.18 -1.78 -5.72
C LEU A 47 0.65 -1.20 -7.07
N PRO A 48 1.97 -0.98 -7.26
CA PRO A 48 2.49 -0.41 -8.49
C PRO A 48 2.36 -1.40 -9.64
N GLU A 49 2.07 -0.86 -10.82
CA GLU A 49 2.25 -1.55 -12.10
C GLU A 49 3.74 -1.91 -12.31
N PRO A 50 4.07 -2.86 -13.21
CA PRO A 50 5.46 -3.25 -13.47
C PRO A 50 6.32 -2.04 -13.85
N GLY A 51 7.50 -1.89 -13.23
CA GLY A 51 8.39 -0.73 -13.38
C GLY A 51 7.95 0.55 -12.64
N GLY A 52 6.76 0.55 -12.02
CA GLY A 52 6.26 1.68 -11.23
C GLY A 52 7.08 1.93 -9.96
N LEU A 53 7.52 0.85 -9.30
CA LEU A 53 8.39 0.95 -8.12
C LEU A 53 9.74 1.60 -8.46
N ASP A 54 10.37 1.20 -9.57
CA ASP A 54 11.63 1.77 -10.03
C ASP A 54 11.50 3.27 -10.32
N THR A 55 10.38 3.68 -10.91
CA THR A 55 10.07 5.09 -11.17
C THR A 55 9.98 5.89 -9.86
N ILE A 56 9.29 5.36 -8.85
CA ILE A 56 9.15 6.00 -7.53
C ILE A 56 10.52 6.11 -6.85
N LEU A 57 11.29 5.01 -6.80
CA LEU A 57 12.60 4.99 -6.15
C LEU A 57 13.61 5.90 -6.85
N SER A 58 13.59 5.96 -8.18
CA SER A 58 14.44 6.87 -8.96
C SER A 58 14.11 8.33 -8.67
N ALA A 59 12.82 8.69 -8.57
CA ALA A 59 12.40 10.04 -8.21
C ALA A 59 12.82 10.44 -6.78
N LEU A 60 12.96 9.46 -5.88
CA LEU A 60 13.48 9.65 -4.52
C LEU A 60 15.01 9.68 -4.45
N GLY A 61 15.72 9.51 -5.57
CA GLY A 61 17.18 9.51 -5.63
C GLY A 61 17.83 8.24 -5.09
N VAL A 62 17.10 7.12 -5.05
CA VAL A 62 17.57 5.82 -4.55
C VAL A 62 18.14 4.95 -5.68
N SER A 63 17.97 5.35 -6.94
CA SER A 63 18.49 4.62 -8.11
C SER A 63 20.02 4.61 -8.15
N ASN A 64 20.59 3.38 -8.24
CA ASN A 64 22.02 3.11 -8.48
C ASN A 64 22.56 3.79 -9.75
#